data_AF-A0A9X0HJH3-F1
#
_entry.id   AF-A0A9X0HJH3-F1
#
_cell.length_a   1.000
_cell.length_b   1.000
_cell.length_c   1.000
_cell.angle_alpha   90.00
_cell.angle_beta   90.00
_cell.angle_gamma   90.00
#
_symmetry.space_group_name_H-M   'P 1'
#
loop_
_entity.id
_entity.type
_entity.pdbx_description
1 polymer ?
#
loop_
_entity_poly.entity_id
_entity_poly.type
_entity_poly.pdbx_seq_one_letter_code
_entity_poly.pdbx_strand_id
1 'polypeptide(L)'
;MKTPAEYLDAPVFYLTYPTGEIAEQVPVVSYDDALRAVETALADAEKYRYLLMRALRRTQELEDAVPFSPAGADVRPLYPDIAA
;
A
#
# COMPACT_ATOMS: atom_id res chain seq x y z
N MET A 1 1.31 -9.67 -1.59
CA MET A 1 -0.12 -9.38 -1.71
C MET A 1 -0.66 -10.21 -2.86
N LYS A 2 -1.83 -10.82 -2.68
CA LYS A 2 -2.54 -11.48 -3.77
C LYS A 2 -2.99 -10.45 -4.81
N THR A 3 -3.12 -10.84 -6.06
CA THR A 3 -3.73 -9.98 -7.09
C THR A 3 -5.25 -9.88 -6.87
N PRO A 4 -5.94 -8.83 -7.38
CA PRO A 4 -7.39 -8.70 -7.19
C PRO A 4 -8.17 -9.94 -7.66
N ALA A 5 -7.73 -10.57 -8.76
CA ALA A 5 -8.31 -11.80 -9.29
C ALA A 5 -8.16 -12.98 -8.33
N GLU A 6 -7.08 -13.04 -7.55
CA GLU A 6 -6.81 -14.11 -6.58
C GLU A 6 -7.64 -13.99 -5.28
N TYR A 7 -8.24 -12.83 -5.00
CA TYR A 7 -9.22 -12.70 -3.91
C TYR A 7 -10.63 -13.09 -4.37
N LEU A 8 -10.91 -12.98 -5.67
CA LEU A 8 -12.16 -13.35 -6.31
C LEU A 8 -12.10 -14.77 -6.88
N ASP A 9 -11.66 -15.73 -6.06
CA ASP A 9 -11.73 -17.17 -6.37
C ASP A 9 -13.14 -17.69 -6.05
N ALA A 10 -14.12 -17.19 -6.81
CA ALA A 10 -15.53 -17.47 -6.61
C ALA A 10 -16.23 -17.73 -7.97
N PRO A 11 -17.38 -18.42 -7.97
CA PRO A 11 -18.14 -18.64 -9.19
C PRO A 11 -18.54 -17.32 -9.85
N VAL A 12 -18.17 -17.16 -11.12
CA VAL A 12 -18.53 -15.99 -11.94
C VAL A 12 -19.74 -16.35 -12.80
N PHE A 13 -20.78 -15.53 -12.71
CA PHE A 13 -21.97 -15.57 -13.55
C PHE A 13 -21.85 -14.52 -14.65
N TYR A 14 -22.60 -14.68 -15.73
CA TYR A 14 -22.64 -13.72 -16.82
C TYR A 14 -24.04 -13.15 -16.96
N LEU A 15 -24.16 -11.83 -16.83
CA LEU A 15 -25.38 -11.11 -17.18
C LEU A 15 -25.30 -10.73 -18.64
N THR A 16 -26.28 -11.20 -19.41
CA THR A 16 -26.45 -10.83 -20.81
C THR A 16 -27.48 -9.73 -20.90
N TYR A 17 -27.07 -8.54 -21.34
CA TYR A 17 -28.01 -7.45 -21.61
C TYR A 17 -28.61 -7.59 -23.02
N PRO A 18 -29.94 -7.49 -23.19
CA PRO A 18 -30.59 -7.64 -24.49
C PRO A 18 -30.46 -6.40 -25.41
N THR A 19 -29.72 -5.37 -25.01
CA THR A 19 -29.82 -3.99 -25.56
C THR A 19 -28.77 -3.59 -26.61
N GLY A 20 -27.98 -4.50 -27.18
CA GLY A 20 -26.94 -4.14 -28.16
C GLY A 20 -26.77 -5.14 -29.31
N GLU A 21 -26.30 -4.66 -30.47
CA GLU A 21 -26.00 -5.46 -31.68
C GLU A 21 -24.95 -6.57 -31.44
N ILE A 22 -24.29 -6.55 -30.29
CA ILE A 22 -23.42 -7.60 -29.77
C ILE A 22 -23.89 -7.85 -28.34
N ALA A 23 -24.25 -9.09 -28.00
CA ALA A 23 -24.64 -9.45 -26.64
C ALA A 23 -23.47 -9.16 -25.68
N GLU A 24 -23.56 -8.04 -24.95
CA GLU A 24 -22.56 -7.64 -23.98
C GLU A 24 -22.72 -8.51 -22.74
N GLN A 25 -21.73 -9.37 -22.50
CA GLN A 25 -21.69 -10.27 -21.34
C GLN A 25 -20.87 -9.60 -20.24
N VAL A 26 -21.53 -9.29 -19.12
CA VAL A 26 -20.87 -8.69 -17.96
C VAL A 26 -20.67 -9.77 -16.88
N PRO A 27 -19.42 -10.01 -16.43
CA PRO A 27 -19.16 -10.94 -15.33
C PRO A 27 -19.69 -10.35 -14.02
N VAL A 28 -20.43 -11.16 -13.28
CA VAL A 28 -20.99 -10.82 -11.96
C VAL A 28 -20.76 -11.96 -10.99
N VAL A 29 -20.54 -11.62 -9.74
CA VAL A 29 -20.37 -12.56 -8.62
C VAL A 29 -21.51 -12.39 -7.63
N SER A 30 -21.72 -13.39 -6.77
CA SER A 30 -22.69 -13.26 -5.69
C SER A 30 -22.25 -12.19 -4.69
N TYR A 31 -23.21 -11.60 -3.98
CA TYR A 31 -22.91 -10.57 -2.98
C TYR A 31 -22.02 -11.08 -1.86
N ASP A 32 -22.31 -12.26 -1.32
CA ASP A 32 -21.58 -12.84 -0.19
C ASP A 32 -20.13 -13.16 -0.55
N ASP A 33 -19.91 -13.66 -1.77
CA ASP A 33 -18.56 -13.92 -2.28
C ASP A 33 -17.76 -12.63 -2.48
N ALA A 34 -18.40 -11.59 -3.02
CA ALA A 34 -17.79 -10.27 -3.16
C ALA A 34 -17.41 -9.68 -1.80
N LEU A 35 -18.31 -9.76 -0.82
CA LEU A 35 -18.06 -9.25 0.53
C LEU A 35 -16.89 -9.98 1.19
N ARG A 36 -16.88 -11.31 1.12
CA ARG A 36 -15.79 -12.13 1.66
C ARG A 36 -14.44 -11.84 1.01
N ALA A 37 -14.42 -11.63 -0.30
CA ALA A 37 -13.20 -11.26 -1.04
C ALA A 37 -12.65 -9.91 -0.56
N VAL A 38 -13.52 -8.91 -0.36
CA VAL A 38 -13.14 -7.58 0.14
C VAL A 38 -12.63 -7.65 1.57
N GLU A 39 -13.31 -8.37 2.46
CA GLU A 39 -12.87 -8.54 3.86
C GLU A 39 -11.49 -9.21 3.94
N THR A 40 -11.27 -10.23 3.11
CA THR A 40 -9.98 -10.93 3.05
C THR A 40 -8.87 -10.02 2.54
N ALA A 41 -9.14 -9.23 1.49
CA ALA A 41 -8.18 -8.27 0.97
C ALA A 41 -7.85 -7.17 1.98
N LEU A 42 -8.84 -6.71 2.75
CA LEU A 42 -8.65 -5.71 3.79
C LEU A 42 -7.80 -6.25 4.94
N ALA A 43 -8.10 -7.45 5.44
CA ALA A 43 -7.33 -8.09 6.51
C ALA A 43 -5.86 -8.31 6.13
N ASP A 44 -5.61 -8.72 4.88
CA ASP A 44 -4.26 -8.84 4.35
C ASP A 44 -3.57 -7.48 4.30
N ALA A 45 -4.25 -6.43 3.80
CA ALA A 45 -3.68 -5.08 3.73
C ALA A 45 -3.30 -4.52 5.11
N GLU A 46 -4.14 -4.72 6.12
CA GLU A 46 -3.84 -4.32 7.50
C GLU A 46 -2.62 -5.04 8.06
N LYS A 47 -2.49 -6.35 7.78
CA LYS A 47 -1.31 -7.13 8.16
C LYS A 47 -0.03 -6.60 7.51
N TYR A 48 -0.07 -6.23 6.23
CA TYR A 48 1.10 -5.65 5.55
C TYR A 48 1.45 -4.26 6.11
N ARG A 49 0.46 -3.42 6.42
CA ARG A 49 0.69 -2.13 7.10
C ARG A 49 1.36 -2.35 8.45
N TYR A 50 0.88 -3.29 9.25
CA TYR A 50 1.51 -3.63 10.53
C TYR A 50 2.95 -4.12 10.37
N LEU A 51 3.21 -5.03 9.43
CA LEU A 51 4.55 -5.55 9.18
C LEU A 51 5.52 -4.48 8.68
N LEU A 52 5.05 -3.56 7.82
CA LEU A 52 5.83 -2.41 7.35
C LEU A 52 6.17 -1.47 8.51
N MET A 53 5.17 -1.06 9.31
CA MET A 53 5.39 -0.19 10.46
C MET A 53 6.32 -0.85 11.50
N ARG A 54 6.21 -2.16 11.69
CA ARG A 54 7.11 -2.94 12.56
C ARG A 54 8.51 -3.08 11.98
N ALA A 55 8.66 -3.19 10.66
CA ALA A 55 9.97 -3.18 10.00
C ALA A 55 10.63 -1.80 10.16
N LEU A 56 9.91 -0.72 9.88
CA LEU A 56 10.40 0.65 10.06
C LEU A 56 10.84 0.94 11.49
N ARG A 57 10.06 0.54 12.50
CA ARG A 57 10.44 0.67 13.91
C ARG A 57 11.73 -0.09 14.23
N ARG A 58 11.88 -1.33 13.75
CA ARG A 58 13.12 -2.11 13.93
C ARG A 58 14.32 -1.49 13.22
N THR A 59 14.14 -0.92 12.03
CA THR A 59 15.21 -0.24 11.32
C THR A 59 15.63 1.04 12.05
N GLN A 60 14.67 1.81 12.57
CA GLN A 60 14.97 2.99 13.42
C GLN A 60 15.68 2.60 14.72
N GLU A 61 15.26 1.54 15.40
CA GLU A 61 15.95 1.03 16.60
C GLU A 61 17.40 0.59 16.31
N LEU A 62 17.68 0.09 15.10
CA LEU A 62 19.03 -0.23 14.64
C LEU A 62 19.85 1.01 14.27
N GLU A 63 19.21 2.07 13.75
CA GLU A 63 19.85 3.36 13.46
C GLU A 63 20.12 4.16 14.75
N ASP A 64 19.24 4.09 15.75
CA ASP A 64 19.43 4.71 17.07
C ASP A 64 20.52 4.02 17.91
N ALA A 65 20.95 2.81 17.52
CA ALA A 65 22.12 2.13 18.10
C ALA A 65 23.46 2.63 17.52
N VAL A 66 23.44 3.54 16.54
CA VAL A 66 24.62 4.30 16.15
C VAL A 66 24.75 5.46 17.15
N PRO A 67 25.85 5.59 17.91
CA PRO A 67 26.01 6.75 18.76
C PRO A 67 25.97 7.98 17.85
N PHE A 68 24.95 8.81 18.03
CA PHE A 68 24.89 10.15 17.45
C PHE A 68 26.07 10.93 18.02
N SER A 69 27.21 10.85 17.34
CA SER A 69 28.27 11.83 17.50
C SER A 69 27.78 13.07 16.77
N PRO A 70 27.58 14.21 17.44
CA PRO A 70 27.27 15.45 16.74
C PRO A 70 28.52 15.80 15.92
N ALA A 71 28.55 15.39 14.65
CA ALA A 71 29.51 15.89 13.70
C ALA A 71 29.33 17.41 13.70
N GLY A 72 30.37 18.12 14.14
CA GLY A 72 30.38 19.57 14.30
C GLY A 72 29.75 20.22 13.07
N ALA A 73 28.57 20.79 13.26
CA ALA A 73 27.99 21.68 12.29
C ALA A 73 28.88 22.93 12.26
N ASP A 74 29.89 22.92 11.39
CA ASP A 74 30.61 24.13 11.04
C ASP A 74 29.61 25.09 10.40
N VAL A 75 29.05 25.97 11.23
CA VAL A 75 28.13 27.02 10.82
C VAL A 75 28.94 27.99 9.97
N ARG A 76 28.86 27.84 8.65
CA ARG A 76 29.38 28.84 7.71
C ARG A 76 28.36 29.98 7.59
N PRO A 77 28.74 31.24 7.87
CA PRO A 77 27.86 32.38 7.67
C PRO A 77 27.50 32.52 6.18
N LEU A 78 26.24 32.85 5.92
CA LEU A 78 25.67 32.94 4.55
C LEU A 78 26.27 34.11 3.73
N TYR A 79 26.88 35.08 4.40
CA TYR A 79 27.57 36.20 3.76
C TYR A 79 29.01 36.28 4.30
N PRO A 80 30.04 36.19 3.45
CA PRO A 80 31.37 36.62 3.85
C PRO A 80 31.34 38.15 3.99
N ASP A 81 31.96 38.67 5.05
CA ASP A 81 32.04 40.10 5.35
C ASP A 81 32.39 40.89 4.08
N ILE A 82 31.46 41.75 3.67
CA ILE A 82 31.73 42.81 2.70
C ILE A 82 32.54 43.85 3.46
N ALA A 83 33.84 43.60 3.60
CA ALA A 83 34.77 44.58 4.13
C ALA A 83 34.97 45.69 3.08
N ALA A 84 34.68 46.90 3.54
CA ALA A 84 34.83 48.18 2.85
C ALA A 84 36.28 48.51 2.50
#